data_AF-A0A1Q3WTW9-F1
#
_entry.id   AF-A0A1Q3WTW9-F1
#
_cell.length_a   1.000
_cell.length_b   1.000
_cell.length_c   1.000
_cell.angle_alpha   90.00
_cell.angle_beta   90.00
_cell.angle_gamma   90.00
#
_symmetry.space_group_name_H-M   'P 1'
#
loop_
_entity.id
_entity.type
_entity.pdbx_description
1 polymer ?
#
loop_
_entity_poly.entity_id
_entity_poly.type
_entity_poly.pdbx_seq_one_letter_code
_entity_poly.pdbx_strand_id
1 'polypeptide(L)'
;MRQRLVGVRQQLQQPLTEQAGFVESSLQKQLTKNCQASLKAINADLEVVDKQIDELIQGDDRLKELFGWITSIPGVGSATATEVLAATDEFKAINNAKKLAASAVRLPCWCSLF
;
A
#
# COMPACT_ATOMS: atom_id res chain seq x y z
N MET A 1 8.67 1.06 -2.47
CA MET A 1 8.83 2.25 -1.60
C MET A 1 7.56 2.50 -0.81
N ARG A 2 6.40 2.68 -1.46
CA ARG A 2 5.06 2.74 -0.84
C ARG A 2 4.80 1.73 0.28
N GLN A 3 5.01 0.43 0.03
CA GLN A 3 4.80 -0.63 1.04
C GLN A 3 5.62 -0.41 2.32
N ARG A 4 6.86 0.09 2.20
CA ARG A 4 7.70 0.39 3.37
C ARG A 4 7.11 1.52 4.20
N LEU A 5 6.59 2.58 3.58
CA LEU A 5 5.94 3.69 4.28
C LEU A 5 4.66 3.23 4.99
N VAL A 6 3.87 2.35 4.36
CA VAL A 6 2.67 1.76 4.99
C VAL A 6 3.05 0.92 6.22
N GLY A 7 4.11 0.12 6.13
CA GLY A 7 4.63 -0.66 7.25
C GLY A 7 5.10 0.21 8.42
N VAL A 8 5.90 1.25 8.15
CA VAL A 8 6.36 2.20 9.20
C VAL A 8 5.18 2.93 9.84
N ARG A 9 4.17 3.33 9.05
CA ARG A 9 2.95 3.93 9.60
C ARG A 9 2.22 2.97 10.54
N GLN A 10 2.06 1.71 10.17
CA GLN A 10 1.43 0.70 11.04
C GLN A 10 2.22 0.48 12.32
N GLN A 11 3.55 0.38 12.24
CA GLN A 11 4.42 0.23 13.41
C GLN A 11 4.27 1.37 14.43
N LEU A 12 3.97 2.59 13.97
CA LEU A 12 3.74 3.73 14.86
C LEU A 12 2.29 3.82 15.34
N GLN A 13 1.32 3.52 14.48
CA GLN A 13 -0.10 3.66 14.80
C GLN A 13 -0.65 2.52 15.66
N GLN A 14 -0.23 1.29 15.40
CA GLN A 14 -0.76 0.10 16.07
C GLN A 14 -0.48 0.11 17.59
N PRO A 15 0.74 0.40 18.07
CA PRO A 15 1.00 0.49 19.51
C PRO A 15 0.19 1.59 20.19
N LEU A 16 -0.04 2.73 19.53
CA LEU A 16 -0.85 3.83 20.08
C LEU A 16 -2.31 3.43 20.27
N THR A 17 -2.85 2.64 19.34
CA THR A 17 -4.22 2.13 19.43
C THR A 17 -4.34 1.02 20.47
N GLU A 18 -3.38 0.10 20.53
CA GLU A 18 -3.38 -1.01 21.49
C GLU A 18 -3.21 -0.50 22.94
N GLN A 19 -2.32 0.48 23.15
CA GLN A 19 -2.04 1.04 24.48
C GLN A 19 -3.15 1.95 25.00
N ALA A 20 -4.12 2.33 24.16
CA ALA A 20 -5.20 3.26 24.49
C ALA A 20 -6.09 2.81 25.67
N GLY A 21 -6.15 1.52 25.95
CA GLY A 21 -6.91 0.95 27.07
C GLY A 21 -6.06 0.50 28.27
N PHE A 22 -4.73 0.50 28.16
CA PHE A 22 -3.82 -0.04 29.18
C PHE A 22 -2.97 1.05 29.87
N VAL A 23 -2.75 2.17 29.20
CA VAL A 23 -1.87 3.25 29.68
C VAL A 23 -2.71 4.40 30.24
N GLU A 24 -2.18 5.07 31.25
CA GLU A 24 -2.80 6.24 31.85
C GLU A 24 -3.07 7.34 30.80
N SER A 25 -4.22 8.00 30.91
CA SER A 25 -4.76 8.87 29.86
C SER A 25 -3.85 10.06 29.50
N SER A 26 -3.06 10.55 30.45
CA SER A 26 -2.11 11.66 30.22
C SER A 26 -0.88 11.20 29.42
N LEU A 27 -0.33 10.02 29.74
CA LEU A 27 0.77 9.40 29.00
C LEU A 27 0.37 9.03 27.58
N GLN A 28 -0.84 8.49 27.38
CA GLN A 28 -1.35 8.17 26.05
C GLN A 28 -1.46 9.41 25.15
N LYS A 29 -1.95 10.53 25.70
CA LYS A 29 -2.03 11.81 24.97
C LYS A 29 -0.64 12.33 24.59
N GLN A 30 0.34 12.21 25.48
CA GLN A 30 1.72 12.61 25.20
C GLN A 30 2.36 11.75 24.10
N LEU A 31 2.21 10.43 24.17
CA LEU A 31 2.70 9.50 23.14
C LEU A 31 2.07 9.79 21.78
N THR A 32 0.74 9.98 21.76
CA THR A 32 0.01 10.31 20.54
C THR A 32 0.51 11.62 19.96
N LYS A 33 0.68 12.67 20.77
CA LYS A 33 1.16 13.97 20.34
C LYS A 33 2.58 13.90 19.77
N ASN A 34 3.47 13.12 20.37
CA ASN A 34 4.84 12.94 19.90
C ASN A 34 4.89 12.22 18.54
N CYS A 35 4.06 11.19 18.36
CA CYS A 35 4.00 10.43 17.12
C CYS A 35 3.15 11.10 16.02
N GLN A 36 2.28 12.05 16.37
CA GLN A 36 1.35 12.69 15.44
C GLN A 36 2.07 13.43 14.30
N ALA A 37 3.17 14.12 14.60
CA ALA A 37 3.98 14.80 13.58
C ALA A 37 4.58 13.79 12.58
N SER A 38 5.14 12.69 13.08
CA SER A 38 5.71 11.62 12.25
C SER A 38 4.66 10.92 11.40
N LEU A 39 3.49 10.59 11.97
CA LEU A 39 2.37 10.01 11.24
C LEU A 39 1.87 10.93 10.13
N LYS A 40 1.80 12.24 10.40
CA LYS A 40 1.41 13.24 9.39
C LYS A 40 2.43 13.32 8.26
N ALA A 41 3.73 13.31 8.57
CA ALA A 41 4.79 13.31 7.56
C ALA A 41 4.71 12.05 6.69
N ILE A 42 4.57 10.86 7.29
CA ILE A 42 4.46 9.61 6.55
C ILE A 42 3.21 9.58 5.65
N ASN A 43 2.09 10.14 6.11
CA ASN A 43 0.89 10.25 5.27
C ASN A 43 1.10 11.21 4.09
N ALA A 44 1.80 12.33 4.29
CA ALA A 44 2.15 13.24 3.20
C ALA A 44 3.09 12.56 2.18
N ASP A 45 4.08 11.82 2.66
CA ASP A 45 4.98 11.05 1.79
C ASP A 45 4.22 9.99 0.99
N LEU A 46 3.24 9.32 1.60
CA LEU A 46 2.36 8.37 0.91
C LEU A 46 1.54 9.05 -0.19
N GLU A 47 0.98 10.23 0.06
CA GLU A 47 0.24 10.99 -0.97
C GLU A 47 1.13 11.40 -2.14
N VAL A 48 2.37 11.82 -1.87
CA VAL A 48 3.34 12.16 -2.91
C VAL A 48 3.68 10.94 -3.77
N VAL A 49 3.97 9.81 -3.12
CA VAL A 49 4.30 8.56 -3.82
C VAL A 49 3.11 8.05 -4.64
N ASP A 50 1.89 8.11 -4.10
CA ASP A 50 0.68 7.70 -4.82
C ASP A 50 0.44 8.59 -6.06
N LYS A 51 0.65 9.91 -5.95
CA LYS A 51 0.59 10.81 -7.12
C LYS A 51 1.65 10.49 -8.17
N GLN A 52 2.89 10.23 -7.76
CA GLN A 52 3.95 9.86 -8.69
C GLN A 52 3.63 8.56 -9.43
N ILE A 53 3.03 7.59 -8.73
CA ILE A 53 2.56 6.33 -9.35
C ILE A 53 1.46 6.63 -10.37
N ASP A 54 0.47 7.44 -10.02
CA ASP A 54 -0.62 7.80 -10.92
C ASP A 54 -0.12 8.56 -12.16
N GLU A 55 0.80 9.50 -11.98
CA GLU A 55 1.44 10.25 -13.08
C GLU A 55 2.18 9.31 -14.04
N LEU A 56 2.92 8.33 -13.53
CA LEU A 56 3.61 7.33 -14.35
C LEU A 56 2.62 6.44 -15.12
N ILE A 57 1.52 6.01 -14.49
CA ILE A 57 0.49 5.20 -15.13
C ILE A 57 -0.24 5.99 -16.21
N GLN A 58 -0.52 7.28 -15.97
CA GLN A 58 -1.20 8.12 -16.96
C GLN A 58 -0.29 8.57 -18.10
N GLY A 59 1.03 8.60 -17.88
CA GLY A 59 2.02 8.96 -18.89
C GLY A 59 2.28 7.89 -19.95
N ASP A 60 1.82 6.65 -19.74
CA ASP A 60 1.95 5.53 -20.67
C ASP A 60 0.56 4.95 -21.01
N ASP A 61 0.18 5.05 -22.28
CA ASP A 61 -1.13 4.60 -22.77
C ASP A 61 -1.40 3.12 -22.50
N ARG A 62 -0.36 2.27 -22.58
CA ARG A 62 -0.49 0.84 -22.30
C ARG A 62 -0.70 0.59 -20.81
N LEU A 63 0.05 1.28 -19.94
CA LEU A 63 -0.16 1.16 -18.49
C LEU A 63 -1.54 1.62 -18.09
N LYS A 64 -2.04 2.70 -18.70
CA LYS A 64 -3.38 3.23 -18.46
C LYS A 64 -4.48 2.24 -18.85
N GLU A 65 -4.37 1.59 -20.01
CA GLU A 65 -5.33 0.55 -20.42
C GLU A 65 -5.32 -0.65 -19.47
N LEU A 66 -4.13 -1.19 -19.16
CA LEU A 66 -3.99 -2.33 -18.24
C LEU A 66 -4.52 -1.99 -16.85
N PHE A 67 -4.24 -0.80 -16.35
CA PHE A 67 -4.75 -0.32 -15.07
C PHE A 67 -6.28 -0.19 -15.08
N GLY A 68 -6.87 0.32 -16.16
CA GLY A 68 -8.31 0.35 -16.36
C GLY A 68 -8.96 -1.03 -16.32
N TRP A 69 -8.33 -2.04 -16.93
CA TRP A 69 -8.83 -3.41 -16.87
C TRP A 69 -8.76 -4.00 -15.46
N ILE A 70 -7.66 -3.80 -14.74
CA ILE A 70 -7.51 -4.36 -13.39
C ILE A 70 -8.49 -3.70 -12.41
N THR A 71 -8.65 -2.37 -12.49
CA THR A 71 -9.56 -1.60 -11.63
C THR A 71 -11.04 -1.82 -11.95
N SER A 72 -11.37 -2.39 -13.11
CA SER A 72 -12.76 -2.77 -13.45
C SER A 72 -13.28 -3.93 -12.59
N ILE A 73 -12.40 -4.67 -11.91
CA ILE A 73 -12.76 -5.81 -11.07
C ILE A 73 -13.33 -5.28 -9.73
N PRO A 74 -14.55 -5.71 -9.34
CA PRO A 74 -15.13 -5.28 -8.08
C PRO A 74 -14.26 -5.74 -6.90
N GLY A 75 -13.87 -4.79 -6.04
CA GLY A 75 -12.99 -5.03 -4.89
C GLY A 75 -11.50 -4.82 -5.16
N VAL A 76 -11.09 -4.47 -6.39
CA VAL A 76 -9.70 -4.13 -6.72
C VAL A 76 -9.54 -2.61 -6.76
N GLY A 77 -8.84 -2.06 -5.76
CA GLY A 77 -8.49 -0.64 -5.70
C GLY A 77 -7.20 -0.30 -6.42
N SER A 78 -6.91 1.00 -6.54
CA SER A 78 -5.70 1.53 -7.19
C SER A 78 -4.41 0.92 -6.65
N ALA A 79 -4.27 0.83 -5.32
CA ALA A 79 -3.10 0.23 -4.68
C ALA A 79 -2.86 -1.22 -5.10
N THR A 80 -3.93 -2.04 -5.13
CA THR A 80 -3.88 -3.44 -5.54
C THR A 80 -3.59 -3.54 -7.04
N ALA A 81 -4.18 -2.67 -7.86
CA ALA A 81 -3.95 -2.65 -9.29
C ALA A 81 -2.50 -2.33 -9.65
N THR A 82 -1.88 -1.34 -8.99
CA THR A 82 -0.46 -1.01 -9.18
C THR A 82 0.44 -2.16 -8.77
N GLU A 83 0.13 -2.85 -7.67
CA GLU A 83 0.92 -4.00 -7.21
C GLU A 83 0.83 -5.18 -8.17
N VAL A 84 -0.36 -5.44 -8.74
CA VAL A 84 -0.53 -6.44 -9.80
C VAL A 84 0.28 -6.06 -11.04
N LEU A 85 0.25 -4.81 -11.49
CA LEU A 85 1.07 -4.37 -12.64
C LEU A 85 2.56 -4.55 -12.38
N ALA A 86 3.05 -4.11 -11.22
CA ALA A 86 4.45 -4.21 -10.85
C ALA A 86 4.92 -5.67 -10.71
N ALA A 87 4.09 -6.54 -10.14
CA ALA A 87 4.42 -7.94 -9.94
C ALA A 87 4.36 -8.78 -11.23
N THR A 88 3.56 -8.35 -12.20
CA THR A 88 3.34 -9.07 -13.47
C THR A 88 4.21 -8.54 -14.61
N ASP A 89 4.97 -7.47 -14.38
CA ASP A 89 5.74 -6.74 -15.40
C ASP A 89 4.85 -6.41 -16.62
N GLU A 90 3.74 -5.72 -16.39
CA GLU A 90 2.73 -5.42 -17.42
C GLU A 90 2.16 -6.68 -18.09
N PHE A 91 1.97 -7.74 -17.31
CA PHE A 91 1.58 -9.09 -17.75
C PHE A 91 2.57 -9.77 -18.71
N LYS A 92 3.75 -9.18 -18.98
CA LYS A 92 4.78 -9.79 -19.83
C LYS A 92 5.42 -11.01 -19.16
N ALA A 93 5.51 -11.03 -17.82
CA ALA A 93 6.12 -12.12 -17.09
C ALA A 93 5.24 -13.39 -16.99
N ILE A 94 3.92 -13.28 -17.24
CA ILE A 94 2.97 -14.36 -16.98
C ILE A 94 2.14 -14.68 -18.23
N ASN A 95 2.55 -15.75 -18.93
CA ASN A 95 1.84 -16.28 -20.10
C ASN A 95 0.69 -17.27 -19.77
N ASN A 96 0.41 -17.56 -18.50
CA ASN A 96 -0.59 -18.56 -18.12
C ASN A 96 -1.47 -18.09 -16.95
N ALA A 97 -2.78 -18.11 -17.13
CA ALA A 97 -3.76 -17.68 -16.11
C ALA A 97 -3.60 -18.44 -14.76
N LYS A 98 -3.23 -19.72 -14.78
CA LYS A 98 -2.93 -20.49 -13.56
C LYS A 98 -1.73 -19.95 -12.77
N LYS A 99 -0.71 -19.44 -13.46
CA LYS A 99 0.45 -18.82 -12.81
C LYS A 99 0.08 -17.48 -12.19
N LEU A 100 -0.83 -16.75 -12.83
CA LEU A 100 -1.35 -15.49 -12.32
C LEU A 100 -2.17 -15.66 -11.02
N ALA A 101 -3.02 -16.69 -10.96
CA ALA A 101 -3.76 -17.03 -9.74
C ALA A 101 -2.82 -17.43 -8.59
N ALA A 102 -1.76 -18.19 -8.88
CA ALA A 102 -0.77 -18.57 -7.88
C ALA A 102 0.10 -17.38 -7.41
N SER A 103 0.45 -16.43 -8.29
CA SER A 103 1.13 -15.21 -7.89
C SER A 103 0.22 -14.29 -7.07
N ALA A 104 -1.06 -14.18 -7.42
CA ALA A 104 -2.04 -13.38 -6.68
C ALA A 104 -2.27 -13.89 -5.25
N VAL A 105 -2.10 -15.19 -4.97
CA VAL A 105 -2.10 -15.74 -3.59
C VAL A 105 -0.78 -15.46 -2.87
N ARG A 106 0.34 -15.34 -3.59
CA ARG A 106 1.65 -15.00 -3.00
C ARG A 106 1.77 -13.52 -2.64
N LEU A 107 1.16 -12.62 -3.41
CA LEU A 107 1.15 -11.17 -3.14
C LEU A 107 0.63 -10.80 -1.73
N PRO A 108 -0.53 -11.31 -1.25
CA PRO A 108 -0.99 -11.06 0.11
C PRO A 108 -0.09 -11.68 1.17
N CYS A 109 0.54 -12.85 0.91
CA CYS A 109 1.49 -13.45 1.85
C CYS A 109 2.85 -12.75 1.90
N TRP A 110 3.31 -12.13 0.81
CA TRP A 110 4.51 -11.27 0.82
C TRP A 110 4.30 -10.02 1.68
N CYS A 111 3.06 -9.55 1.79
CA CYS A 111 2.66 -8.43 2.64
C CYS A 111 2.70 -8.74 4.15
N SER A 112 2.82 -10.01 4.54
CA SER A 112 2.88 -10.45 5.95
C SER A 112 4.26 -10.96 6.40
N LEU A 113 5.24 -11.02 5.49
CA LEU A 113 6.56 -11.59 5.74
C LEU A 113 7.72 -10.59 5.64
N PHE A 114 7.44 -9.30 5.44
CA PHE A 114 8.42 -8.21 5.49
C PHE A 114 7.86 -6.94 6.13
#